data_AF-A0A3M4QQE4-F1
#
_entry.id   AF-A0A3M4QQE4-F1
#
_cell.length_a   1.000
_cell.length_b   1.000
_cell.length_c   1.000
_cell.angle_alpha   90.00
_cell.angle_beta   90.00
_cell.angle_gamma   90.00
#
_symmetry.space_group_name_H-M   'P 1'
#
loop_
_entity.id
_entity.type
_entity.pdbx_description
1 polymer ?
#
loop_
_entity_poly.entity_id
_entity_poly.type
_entity_poly.pdbx_seq_one_letter_code
_entity_poly.pdbx_strand_id
1 'polypeptide(L)'
;MKPLPATNANNALRDDCASEPIHIPGTIQPHGLLLTLSEPALVVLQASTNLNAALGLGPATLTGKALASLVGDAALAGIRLALADLDADEDELHQVTLNGELFDALLHRHQGLLLLELERSVTPRRTAQMHVA
;
A
#
# COMPACT_ATOMS: atom_id res chain seq x y z
N MET A 1 2.32 -51.80 -15.20
CA MET A 1 2.12 -50.57 -14.41
C MET A 1 0.79 -50.69 -13.68
N LYS A 2 0.81 -50.64 -12.34
CA LYS A 2 -0.42 -50.61 -11.53
C LYS A 2 -0.97 -49.18 -11.55
N PRO A 3 -2.24 -48.95 -11.85
CA PRO A 3 -2.80 -47.59 -11.84
C PRO A 3 -2.75 -47.02 -10.41
N LEU A 4 -2.40 -45.75 -10.30
CA LEU A 4 -2.44 -45.00 -9.05
C LEU A 4 -3.91 -44.90 -8.59
N PRO A 5 -4.21 -45.06 -7.29
CA PRO A 5 -5.57 -44.95 -6.80
C PRO A 5 -6.06 -43.51 -6.98
N ALA A 6 -6.98 -43.31 -7.92
CA ALA A 6 -7.71 -42.07 -8.07
C ALA A 6 -8.76 -42.02 -6.97
N THR A 7 -8.53 -41.23 -5.91
CA THR A 7 -9.49 -40.41 -5.13
C THR A 7 -8.86 -40.00 -3.78
N ASN A 8 -9.04 -38.73 -3.38
CA ASN A 8 -8.71 -38.07 -2.09
C ASN A 8 -7.50 -37.11 -1.99
N ALA A 9 -6.53 -37.13 -2.91
CA ALA A 9 -5.42 -36.16 -2.84
C ALA A 9 -5.81 -34.74 -3.31
N ASN A 10 -6.62 -34.64 -4.37
CA ASN A 10 -7.01 -33.34 -4.95
C ASN A 10 -7.99 -32.54 -4.07
N ASN A 11 -8.85 -33.19 -3.30
CA ASN A 11 -9.74 -32.47 -2.39
C ASN A 11 -8.98 -31.95 -1.16
N ALA A 12 -8.11 -32.78 -0.56
CA ALA A 12 -7.26 -32.34 0.54
C ALA A 12 -6.36 -31.15 0.14
N LEU A 13 -5.72 -31.20 -1.04
CA LEU A 13 -4.94 -30.06 -1.55
C LEU A 13 -5.79 -28.80 -1.80
N ARG A 14 -7.04 -28.96 -2.22
CA ARG A 14 -7.96 -27.82 -2.40
C ARG A 14 -8.43 -27.24 -1.08
N ASP A 15 -8.68 -28.09 -0.09
CA ASP A 15 -9.09 -27.69 1.25
C ASP A 15 -7.96 -26.95 1.97
N ASP A 16 -6.70 -27.40 1.79
CA ASP A 16 -5.50 -26.72 2.26
C ASP A 16 -5.33 -25.35 1.58
N CYS A 17 -5.43 -25.27 0.24
CA CYS A 17 -5.37 -23.99 -0.48
C CYS A 17 -6.51 -23.04 -0.10
N ALA A 18 -7.71 -23.56 0.14
CA ALA A 18 -8.87 -22.75 0.54
C ALA A 18 -8.74 -22.18 1.97
N SER A 19 -7.93 -22.83 2.81
CA SER A 19 -7.71 -22.44 4.20
C SER A 19 -6.47 -21.56 4.40
N GLU A 20 -5.68 -21.32 3.35
CA GLU A 20 -4.49 -20.47 3.42
C GLU A 20 -4.89 -19.02 3.71
N PRO A 21 -4.32 -18.38 4.75
CA PRO A 21 -4.65 -17.00 5.11
C PRO A 21 -3.89 -16.00 4.23
N ILE A 22 -4.18 -16.01 2.92
CA ILE A 22 -3.52 -15.17 1.91
C ILE A 22 -3.74 -13.66 2.11
N HIS A 23 -4.68 -13.25 2.95
CA HIS A 23 -5.01 -11.86 3.26
C HIS A 23 -4.19 -11.28 4.44
N ILE A 24 -3.44 -12.12 5.14
CA ILE A 24 -2.53 -11.71 6.23
C ILE A 24 -1.13 -12.33 6.08
N PRO A 25 -0.49 -12.23 4.89
CA PRO A 25 0.80 -12.86 4.63
C PRO A 25 1.93 -12.29 5.49
N GLY A 26 1.73 -11.10 6.09
CA GLY A 26 2.73 -10.41 6.90
C GLY A 26 3.91 -9.86 6.10
N THR A 27 3.86 -9.95 4.77
CA THR A 27 4.88 -9.47 3.83
C THR A 27 4.20 -8.77 2.65
N ILE A 28 4.95 -7.88 2.00
CA ILE A 28 4.52 -7.19 0.77
C ILE A 28 5.41 -7.59 -0.40
N GLN A 29 4.97 -7.28 -1.61
CA GLN A 29 5.86 -7.31 -2.77
C GLN A 29 6.95 -6.23 -2.62
N PRO A 30 8.22 -6.52 -2.99
CA PRO A 30 9.35 -5.66 -2.64
C PRO A 30 9.49 -4.40 -3.51
N HIS A 31 8.72 -4.28 -4.59
CA HIS A 31 8.80 -3.15 -5.53
C HIS A 31 8.06 -1.90 -5.02
N GLY A 32 7.00 -2.09 -4.24
CA GLY A 32 6.26 -1.02 -3.58
C GLY A 32 6.66 -0.86 -2.11
N LEU A 33 6.19 0.22 -1.52
CA LEU A 33 6.29 0.49 -0.09
C LEU A 33 4.88 0.49 0.51
N LEU A 34 4.74 0.09 1.76
CA LEU A 34 3.46 0.09 2.45
C LEU A 34 3.57 0.76 3.82
N LEU A 35 2.63 1.63 4.14
CA LEU A 35 2.40 2.17 5.48
C LEU A 35 0.94 1.98 5.89
N THR A 36 0.72 1.76 7.19
CA THR A 36 -0.60 1.94 7.80
C THR A 36 -0.57 3.19 8.67
N LEU A 37 -1.62 3.99 8.59
CA LEU A 37 -1.72 5.31 9.22
C LEU A 37 -2.98 5.36 10.08
N SER A 38 -2.88 6.09 11.20
CA SER A 38 -4.05 6.50 11.97
C SER A 38 -4.72 7.71 11.34
N GLU A 39 -6.05 7.77 11.42
CA GLU A 39 -6.82 8.97 11.08
C GLU A 39 -7.38 9.63 12.35
N PRO A 40 -7.55 10.97 12.37
CA PRO A 40 -7.19 11.92 11.30
C PRO A 40 -5.73 12.42 11.37
N ALA A 41 -4.95 11.94 12.36
CA ALA A 41 -3.64 12.51 12.69
C ALA A 41 -2.53 12.15 11.68
N LEU A 42 -2.73 11.12 10.85
CA LEU A 42 -1.74 10.57 9.91
C LEU A 42 -0.43 10.17 10.61
N VAL A 43 -0.56 9.50 11.77
CA VAL A 43 0.57 8.89 12.47
C VAL A 43 0.79 7.49 11.94
N VAL A 44 2.05 7.16 11.63
CA VAL A 44 2.47 5.84 11.13
C VAL A 44 2.30 4.79 12.22
N LEU A 45 1.48 3.78 11.95
CA LEU A 45 1.25 2.63 12.82
C LEU A 45 2.17 1.48 12.44
N GLN A 46 2.31 1.19 11.15
CA GLN A 46 3.24 0.20 10.61
C GLN A 46 3.86 0.71 9.31
N ALA A 47 5.03 0.17 8.98
CA ALA A 47 5.72 0.43 7.73
C ALA A 47 6.42 -0.85 7.26
N SER A 48 6.49 -1.04 5.94
CA SER A 48 7.24 -2.15 5.34
C SER A 48 8.74 -2.01 5.59
N THR A 49 9.44 -3.14 5.68
CA THR A 49 10.88 -3.16 6.02
C THR A 49 11.77 -2.55 4.92
N ASN A 50 11.30 -2.55 3.67
CA ASN A 50 12.00 -1.96 2.52
C ASN A 50 11.88 -0.43 2.46
N LEU A 51 11.09 0.21 3.33
CA LEU A 51 10.99 1.67 3.42
C LEU A 51 12.35 2.32 3.71
N ASN A 52 13.18 1.68 4.52
CA ASN A 52 14.51 2.19 4.87
C ASN A 52 15.43 2.30 3.65
N ALA A 53 15.36 1.33 2.74
CA ALA A 53 16.17 1.33 1.52
C ALA A 53 15.69 2.38 0.51
N ALA A 54 14.38 2.65 0.46
CA ALA A 54 13.79 3.59 -0.48
C ALA A 54 13.83 5.05 -0.01
N LEU A 55 13.64 5.31 1.30
CA LEU A 55 13.53 6.66 1.85
C LEU A 55 14.76 7.07 2.68
N GLY A 56 15.73 6.17 2.89
CA GLY A 56 16.94 6.46 3.67
C GLY A 56 16.69 6.66 5.17
N LEU A 57 15.52 6.27 5.66
CA LEU A 57 15.13 6.41 7.06
C LEU A 57 15.57 5.18 7.87
N GLY A 58 16.04 5.39 9.10
CA GLY A 58 16.53 4.29 9.95
C GLY A 58 15.40 3.45 10.59
N PRO A 59 15.69 2.22 11.05
CA PRO A 59 14.71 1.26 11.57
C PRO A 59 14.01 1.66 12.88
N ALA A 60 14.52 2.63 13.64
CA ALA A 60 13.94 3.07 14.92
C ALA A 60 13.00 4.28 14.80
N THR A 61 12.71 4.75 13.59
CA THR A 61 12.28 6.15 13.38
C THR A 61 10.96 6.34 12.65
N LEU A 62 10.16 5.29 12.40
CA LEU A 62 8.97 5.39 11.56
C LEU A 62 7.66 5.30 12.35
N THR A 63 7.45 4.23 13.11
CA THR A 63 6.23 4.05 13.91
C THR A 63 6.07 5.13 14.99
N GLY A 64 4.84 5.62 15.16
CA GLY A 64 4.49 6.66 16.12
C GLY A 64 4.82 8.07 15.65
N LYS A 65 5.42 8.26 14.48
CA LYS A 65 5.68 9.58 13.91
C LYS A 65 4.59 10.04 12.96
N ALA A 66 4.44 11.35 12.85
CA ALA A 66 3.61 11.95 11.81
C ALA A 66 4.19 11.64 10.42
N LEU A 67 3.31 11.31 9.48
CA LEU A 67 3.68 11.04 8.07
C LEU A 67 4.53 12.17 7.48
N ALA A 68 4.24 13.42 7.84
CA ALA A 68 5.00 14.61 7.46
C ALA A 68 6.52 14.46 7.66
N SER A 69 6.93 13.80 8.75
CA SER A 69 8.35 13.60 9.08
C SER A 69 9.06 12.59 8.20
N LEU A 70 8.31 11.78 7.44
CA LEU A 70 8.83 10.82 6.46
C LEU A 70 8.83 11.42 5.06
N VAL A 71 7.72 12.04 4.65
CA VAL A 71 7.47 12.42 3.25
C VAL A 71 7.70 13.90 2.95
N GLY A 72 7.81 14.74 3.98
CA GLY A 72 7.86 16.19 3.87
C GLY A 72 6.49 16.82 3.58
N ASP A 73 6.39 18.13 3.82
CA ASP A 73 5.10 18.84 3.79
C ASP A 73 4.48 18.88 2.38
N ALA A 74 5.30 18.97 1.33
CA ALA A 74 4.81 19.03 -0.05
C ALA A 74 4.11 17.74 -0.48
N ALA A 75 4.73 16.58 -0.20
CA ALA A 75 4.11 15.30 -0.50
C ALA A 75 2.90 15.03 0.39
N LEU A 76 2.97 15.43 1.67
CA LEU A 76 1.84 15.34 2.58
C LEU A 76 0.63 16.13 2.07
N ALA A 77 0.84 17.31 1.49
CA ALA A 77 -0.24 18.09 0.90
C ALA A 77 -0.91 17.34 -0.27
N GLY A 78 -0.12 16.70 -1.14
CA GLY A 78 -0.65 15.85 -2.21
C GLY A 78 -1.45 14.65 -1.69
N ILE A 79 -0.95 14.00 -0.63
CA ILE A 79 -1.65 12.90 0.05
C ILE A 79 -2.97 13.38 0.69
N ARG A 80 -2.97 14.56 1.31
CA ARG A 80 -4.19 15.13 1.91
C ARG A 80 -5.23 15.50 0.87
N LEU A 81 -4.80 15.91 -0.32
CA LEU A 81 -5.71 16.14 -1.44
C LEU A 81 -6.37 14.83 -1.86
N ALA A 82 -5.58 13.77 -2.07
CA ALA A 82 -6.10 12.44 -2.37
C ALA A 82 -7.06 11.93 -1.28
N LEU A 83 -6.74 12.16 0.01
CA LEU A 83 -7.62 11.79 1.12
C LEU A 83 -8.95 12.56 1.15
N ALA A 84 -8.99 13.77 0.59
CA ALA A 84 -10.21 14.56 0.52
C ALA A 84 -11.17 14.01 -0.55
N ASP A 85 -10.62 13.38 -1.59
CA ASP A 85 -11.37 12.73 -2.67
C ASP A 85 -11.69 11.25 -2.35
N LEU A 86 -11.02 10.66 -1.36
CA LEU A 86 -11.19 9.26 -0.94
C LEU A 86 -12.49 9.02 -0.16
N ASP A 87 -13.47 8.41 -0.83
CA ASP A 87 -14.65 7.82 -0.21
C ASP A 87 -14.31 6.53 0.59
N ALA A 88 -15.22 6.11 1.48
CA ALA A 88 -14.93 5.07 2.47
C ALA A 88 -14.67 3.67 1.88
N ASP A 89 -15.29 3.36 0.74
CA ASP A 89 -15.23 2.04 0.07
C ASP A 89 -14.47 2.08 -1.26
N GLU A 90 -13.74 3.18 -1.53
CA GLU A 90 -12.99 3.37 -2.76
C GLU A 90 -11.47 3.42 -2.50
N ASP A 91 -10.71 3.27 -3.59
CA ASP A 91 -9.27 3.49 -3.62
C ASP A 91 -8.99 4.78 -4.39
N GLU A 92 -8.08 5.60 -3.88
CA GLU A 92 -7.70 6.86 -4.54
C GLU A 92 -6.22 6.85 -4.92
N LEU A 93 -5.91 7.24 -6.16
CA LEU A 93 -4.58 7.12 -6.74
C LEU A 93 -4.06 8.47 -7.21
N HIS A 94 -3.08 9.00 -6.49
CA HIS A 94 -2.44 10.27 -6.81
C HIS A 94 -0.96 10.10 -7.11
N GLN A 95 -0.37 11.14 -7.70
CA GLN A 95 1.08 11.23 -7.81
C GLN A 95 1.65 12.22 -6.81
N VAL A 96 2.73 11.80 -6.16
CA VAL A 96 3.47 12.60 -5.20
C VAL A 96 4.95 12.58 -5.52
N THR A 97 5.66 13.64 -5.15
CA THR A 97 7.12 13.70 -5.28
C THR A 97 7.75 13.54 -3.91
N LEU A 98 8.59 12.53 -3.75
CA LEU A 98 9.33 12.22 -2.53
C LEU A 98 10.82 12.26 -2.85
N ASN A 99 11.59 13.09 -2.14
CA ASN A 99 13.04 13.23 -2.36
C ASN A 99 13.44 13.49 -3.83
N GLY A 100 12.59 14.17 -4.60
CA GLY A 100 12.82 14.46 -6.03
C GLY A 100 12.45 13.33 -6.97
N GLU A 101 11.96 12.20 -6.47
CA GLU A 101 11.47 11.08 -7.26
C GLU A 101 9.93 11.05 -7.27
N LEU A 102 9.36 10.61 -8.39
CA LEU A 102 7.92 10.52 -8.56
C LEU A 102 7.41 9.17 -8.05
N PHE A 103 6.32 9.19 -7.30
CA PHE A 103 5.64 8.00 -6.81
C PHE A 103 4.15 8.07 -7.15
N ASP A 104 3.59 6.92 -7.50
CA ASP A 104 2.16 6.68 -7.42
C ASP A 104 1.83 6.33 -5.97
N ALA A 105 0.88 7.06 -5.38
CA ALA A 105 0.39 6.91 -4.02
C ALA A 105 -1.05 6.39 -4.07
N LEU A 106 -1.24 5.13 -3.73
CA LEU A 106 -2.55 4.49 -3.63
C LEU A 106 -3.01 4.53 -2.17
N LEU A 107 -4.20 5.06 -1.95
CA LEU A 107 -4.81 5.16 -0.63
C LEU A 107 -6.10 4.37 -0.59
N HIS A 108 -6.29 3.60 0.48
CA HIS A 108 -7.54 2.90 0.74
C HIS A 108 -7.73 2.69 2.24
N ARG A 109 -8.99 2.49 2.66
CA ARG A 109 -9.32 2.20 4.06
C ARG A 109 -9.66 0.73 4.23
N HIS A 110 -9.07 0.11 5.24
CA HIS A 110 -9.41 -1.26 5.61
C HIS A 110 -9.40 -1.44 7.12
N GLN A 111 -10.51 -1.93 7.68
CA GLN A 111 -10.66 -2.21 9.12
C GLN A 111 -10.27 -1.02 10.03
N GLY A 112 -10.61 0.21 9.62
CA GLY A 112 -10.32 1.43 10.37
C GLY A 112 -8.86 1.90 10.30
N LEU A 113 -8.04 1.30 9.43
CA LEU A 113 -6.70 1.76 9.09
C LEU A 113 -6.73 2.45 7.73
N LEU A 114 -5.94 3.52 7.58
CA LEU A 114 -5.61 4.07 6.29
C LEU A 114 -4.35 3.38 5.78
N LEU A 115 -4.44 2.75 4.62
CA LEU A 115 -3.30 2.15 3.92
C LEU A 115 -2.78 3.13 2.89
N LEU A 116 -1.45 3.30 2.86
CA LEU A 116 -0.74 4.09 1.87
C LEU A 116 0.30 3.18 1.21
N GLU A 117 0.10 2.92 -0.07
CA GLU A 117 1.05 2.22 -0.92
C GLU A 117 1.78 3.22 -1.82
N LEU A 118 3.10 3.06 -1.95
CA LEU A 118 3.93 3.91 -2.79
C LEU A 118 4.71 3.07 -3.78
N GLU A 119 4.54 3.35 -5.07
CA GLU A 119 5.32 2.75 -6.15
C GLU A 119 6.07 3.81 -6.94
N ARG A 120 7.35 3.56 -7.26
CA ARG A 120 8.14 4.50 -8.07
C ARG A 120 7.54 4.61 -9.46
N SER A 121 7.23 5.83 -9.87
CA SER A 121 6.68 6.12 -11.20
C SER A 121 7.74 6.81 -12.06
N VAL A 122 7.81 6.43 -13.33
CA VAL A 122 8.73 7.01 -14.32
C VAL A 122 8.05 8.02 -15.23
N THR A 123 6.74 8.21 -15.12
CA THR A 123 5.99 9.13 -15.99
C THR A 123 4.91 9.86 -15.20
N PRO A 124 4.79 11.18 -15.35
CA PRO A 124 3.66 11.91 -14.81
C PRO A 124 2.33 11.35 -15.35
N ARG A 125 1.41 10.97 -14.47
CA ARG A 125 0.03 10.67 -14.82
C ARG A 125 -0.58 11.98 -15.30
N ARG A 126 -1.07 11.98 -16.54
CA ARG A 126 -2.03 13.00 -16.95
C ARG A 126 -3.27 12.79 -16.09
N THR A 127 -3.63 13.80 -15.29
CA THR A 127 -5.00 13.91 -14.78
C THR A 127 -5.92 13.79 -15.99
N ALA A 128 -6.75 12.75 -16.01
CA ALA A 128 -7.79 12.63 -17.02
C ALA A 128 -8.66 13.87 -16.87
N GLN A 129 -8.55 14.82 -17.81
CA GLN A 129 -9.56 15.85 -17.94
C GLN A 129 -10.83 15.11 -18.32
N MET A 130 -11.75 14.94 -17.36
CA MET A 130 -13.13 14.63 -17.66
C MET A 130 -13.63 15.75 -18.58
N HIS A 131 -13.65 15.48 -19.88
CA HIS A 131 -14.43 16.27 -20.82
C HIS A 131 -15.89 16.03 -20.46
N VAL A 132 -16.44 16.95 -19.67
CA VAL A 132 -17.89 17.09 -19.56
C VAL A 132 -18.35 17.66 -20.89
N ALA A 133 -19.08 16.85 -21.66
CA ALA A 133 -19.83 17.29 -22.84
C ALA A 133 -21.19 17.83 -22.42
#